data_AF-X0VV21-F1
#
_entry.id   AF-X0VV21-F1
#
_cell.length_a   1.000
_cell.length_b   1.000
_cell.length_c   1.000
_cell.angle_alpha   90.00
_cell.angle_beta   90.00
_cell.angle_gamma   90.00
#
_symmetry.space_group_name_H-M   'P 1'
#
loop_
_entity.id
_entity.type
_entity.pdbx_description
1 polymer ?
#
loop_
_entity_poly.entity_id
_entity_poly.type
_entity_poly.pdbx_seq_one_letter_code
_entity_poly.pdbx_strand_id
1 'polypeptide(L)'
;MLLLGGFRVPLFFYWPGNVKEPLVKNQLVSTLDILPTIVDAAGGEVPEGIDGKSLLPQILHNDDARVRDHLAMGGIHARRKNRYRLLGGDIHMKVYDLGLTANGTHMYSTPKGRLTCV
;
A
#
# COMPACT_ATOMS: atom_id res chain seq x y z
N MET A 1 -19.98 -3.43 3.42
CA MET A 1 -19.30 -4.34 2.47
C MET A 1 -18.88 -3.53 1.25
N LEU A 2 -17.74 -2.83 1.36
CA LEU A 2 -17.05 -2.11 0.27
C LEU A 2 -15.57 -2.48 0.46
N LEU A 3 -15.09 -3.49 -0.27
CA LEU A 3 -14.38 -3.40 -1.56
C LEU A 3 -12.85 -3.37 -1.37
N LEU A 4 -12.28 -4.49 -0.88
CA LEU A 4 -10.86 -4.79 -1.09
C LEU A 4 -10.49 -4.78 -2.59
N GLY A 5 -11.47 -4.97 -3.48
CA GLY A 5 -11.29 -4.99 -4.93
C GLY A 5 -10.81 -3.68 -5.56
N GLY A 6 -10.92 -2.54 -4.87
CA GLY A 6 -10.35 -1.27 -5.35
C GLY A 6 -8.88 -1.06 -4.96
N PHE A 7 -8.37 -1.85 -4.00
CA PHE A 7 -7.06 -1.62 -3.39
C PHE A 7 -6.02 -2.67 -3.79
N ARG A 8 -6.45 -3.88 -4.15
CA ARG A 8 -5.56 -4.91 -4.71
C ARG A 8 -5.52 -4.79 -6.22
N VAL A 9 -4.39 -4.31 -6.74
CA VAL A 9 -4.10 -4.19 -8.17
C VAL A 9 -3.12 -5.30 -8.56
N PRO A 10 -3.27 -5.95 -9.73
CA PRO A 10 -2.29 -6.90 -10.21
C PRO A 10 -0.96 -6.21 -10.51
N LEU A 11 0.16 -6.85 -10.12
CA LEU A 11 1.51 -6.40 -10.39
C LEU A 11 2.30 -7.53 -11.04
N PHE A 12 2.90 -7.27 -12.20
CA PHE A 12 3.75 -8.20 -12.93
C PHE A 12 5.08 -7.52 -13.25
N PHE A 13 6.18 -8.25 -13.06
CA PHE A 13 7.52 -7.81 -13.46
C PHE A 13 8.05 -8.72 -14.58
N TYR A 14 8.61 -8.12 -15.61
CA TYR A 14 9.22 -8.82 -16.74
C TYR A 14 10.60 -8.24 -17.03
N TRP A 15 11.64 -9.05 -16.85
CA TRP A 15 13.03 -8.64 -17.08
C TRP A 15 13.86 -9.81 -17.64
N PRO A 16 13.91 -9.98 -18.97
CA PRO A 16 14.49 -11.18 -19.61
C PRO A 16 15.96 -11.47 -19.28
N GLY A 17 16.75 -10.44 -19.02
CA GLY A 17 18.18 -10.59 -18.70
C GLY A 17 18.47 -11.01 -17.27
N ASN A 18 17.51 -10.80 -16.36
CA ASN A 18 17.75 -10.89 -14.92
C ASN A 18 16.78 -11.87 -14.22
N VAL A 19 15.51 -11.89 -14.62
CA VAL A 19 14.51 -12.83 -14.12
C VAL A 19 14.55 -14.09 -14.98
N LYS A 20 15.17 -15.14 -14.44
CA LYS A 20 15.42 -16.40 -15.15
C LYS A 20 14.24 -17.37 -15.12
N GLU A 21 13.41 -17.28 -14.08
CA GLU A 21 12.29 -18.20 -13.86
C GLU A 21 11.03 -17.42 -13.46
N PRO A 22 9.85 -17.88 -13.88
CA PRO A 22 8.59 -17.30 -13.45
C PRO A 22 8.40 -17.53 -11.94
N LEU A 23 8.08 -16.47 -11.21
CA LEU A 23 7.94 -16.48 -9.76
C LEU A 23 6.62 -15.83 -9.35
N VAL A 24 5.95 -16.42 -8.36
CA VAL A 24 4.74 -15.86 -7.75
C VAL A 24 5.03 -15.63 -6.26
N LYS A 25 4.92 -14.37 -5.82
CA LYS A 25 5.15 -13.97 -4.42
C LYS A 25 3.87 -13.38 -3.83
N ASN A 26 3.44 -13.95 -2.69
CA ASN A 26 2.29 -13.46 -1.93
C ASN A 26 2.74 -12.48 -0.82
N GLN A 27 3.48 -11.45 -1.21
CA GLN A 27 3.98 -10.44 -0.28
C GLN A 27 3.14 -9.16 -0.30
N LEU A 28 3.14 -8.43 0.81
CA LEU A 28 2.42 -7.17 0.94
C LEU A 28 3.21 -6.04 0.29
N VAL A 29 2.90 -5.75 -0.98
CA VAL A 29 3.56 -4.73 -1.81
C VAL A 29 2.66 -3.53 -2.10
N SER A 30 3.26 -2.39 -2.41
CA SER A 30 2.56 -1.14 -2.75
C SER A 30 3.09 -0.55 -4.05
N THR A 31 2.28 0.26 -4.74
CA THR A 31 2.72 1.04 -5.91
C THR A 31 3.91 1.96 -5.59
N LEU A 32 4.06 2.36 -4.33
CA LEU A 32 5.21 3.14 -3.85
C LEU A 32 6.55 2.41 -4.03
N ASP A 33 6.53 1.08 -4.14
CA ASP A 33 7.72 0.24 -4.30
C ASP A 33 8.30 0.27 -5.71
N ILE A 34 7.50 0.70 -6.69
CA ILE A 34 7.90 0.70 -8.10
C ILE A 34 9.07 1.67 -8.32
N LEU A 35 8.98 2.89 -7.78
CA LEU A 35 10.03 3.90 -7.90
C LEU A 35 11.39 3.43 -7.35
N PRO A 36 11.51 3.03 -6.06
CA PRO A 36 12.79 2.57 -5.53
C PRO A 36 13.29 1.31 -6.24
N THR A 37 12.40 0.41 -6.69
CA THR A 37 12.81 -0.79 -7.45
C THR A 37 13.44 -0.42 -8.80
N ILE A 38 12.89 0.57 -9.52
CA ILE A 38 13.44 1.01 -10.81
C ILE A 38 14.78 1.72 -10.62
N VAL A 39 14.91 2.57 -9.61
CA VAL A 39 16.16 3.27 -9.31
C VAL A 39 17.26 2.28 -8.96
N ASP A 40 16.97 1.32 -8.09
CA ASP A 40 17.88 0.23 -7.71
C ASP A 40 18.25 -0.63 -8.94
N ALA A 41 17.27 -0.93 -9.81
CA ALA A 41 17.52 -1.70 -11.04
C ALA A 41 18.42 -0.97 -12.04
N ALA A 42 18.41 0.36 -12.03
CA ALA A 42 19.29 1.20 -12.84
C ALA A 42 20.69 1.37 -12.20
N GLY A 43 20.93 0.82 -11.01
CA GLY A 43 22.17 1.00 -10.26
C GLY A 43 22.29 2.39 -9.61
N GLY A 44 21.18 3.10 -9.44
CA GLY A 44 21.12 4.39 -8.77
C GLY A 44 20.88 4.27 -7.27
N GLU A 45 21.12 5.37 -6.55
CA GLU A 45 20.80 5.47 -5.13
C GLU A 45 19.37 5.98 -4.93
N VAL A 46 18.58 5.27 -4.15
CA VAL A 46 17.21 5.68 -3.80
C VAL A 46 17.28 6.88 -2.84
N PRO A 47 16.63 8.03 -3.17
CA PRO A 47 16.60 9.18 -2.29
C PRO A 47 16.02 8.87 -0.90
N GLU A 48 16.54 9.53 0.13
CA GLU A 48 15.99 9.45 1.48
C GLU A 48 14.54 9.99 1.54
N GLY A 49 13.74 9.45 2.47
CA GLY A 49 12.36 9.90 2.69
C GLY A 49 11.31 9.29 1.76
N ILE A 50 11.67 8.28 0.96
CA ILE A 50 10.72 7.47 0.19
C ILE A 50 10.17 6.34 1.07
N ASP A 51 8.84 6.23 1.14
CA ASP A 51 8.15 5.19 1.93
C ASP A 51 8.20 3.78 1.28
N GLY A 52 8.45 3.75 -0.03
CA GLY A 52 8.58 2.50 -0.80
C GLY A 52 9.87 1.76 -0.51
N LYS A 53 9.88 0.45 -0.77
CA LYS A 53 11.06 -0.41 -0.66
C LYS A 53 11.36 -1.08 -2.00
N SER A 54 12.63 -1.27 -2.32
CA SER A 54 13.03 -2.02 -3.52
C SER A 54 12.56 -3.47 -3.41
N LEU A 55 11.97 -3.98 -4.50
CA LEU A 55 11.53 -5.36 -4.63
C LEU A 55 12.59 -6.25 -5.30
N LEU A 56 13.76 -5.69 -5.67
CA LEU A 56 14.82 -6.46 -6.32
C LEU A 56 15.29 -7.69 -5.54
N PRO A 57 15.44 -7.65 -4.19
CA PRO A 57 15.80 -8.84 -3.44
C PRO A 57 14.80 -9.98 -3.62
N GLN A 58 13.51 -9.66 -3.63
CA GLN A 58 12.44 -10.65 -3.80
C GLN A 58 12.36 -11.15 -5.25
N ILE A 59 12.68 -10.30 -6.24
CA ILE A 59 12.61 -10.63 -7.67
C ILE A 59 13.83 -11.42 -8.15
N LEU A 60 15.05 -11.02 -7.74
CA LEU A 60 16.30 -11.57 -8.28
C LEU A 60 16.93 -12.65 -7.40
N HIS A 61 16.76 -12.56 -6.08
CA HIS A 61 17.36 -13.49 -5.13
C HIS A 61 16.36 -14.49 -4.56
N ASN A 62 15.11 -14.45 -5.05
CA ASN A 62 14.00 -15.24 -4.53
C ASN A 62 13.85 -15.11 -3.00
N ASP A 63 14.17 -13.94 -2.44
CA ASP A 63 14.08 -13.74 -1.00
C ASP A 63 12.62 -13.87 -0.53
N ASP A 64 12.42 -14.65 0.53
CA ASP A 64 11.11 -14.88 1.17
C ASP A 64 10.90 -13.97 2.38
N ALA A 65 11.90 -13.17 2.78
CA ALA A 65 11.75 -12.15 3.80
C ALA A 65 10.63 -11.18 3.44
N ARG A 66 9.76 -10.89 4.40
CA ARG A 66 8.64 -9.95 4.22
C ARG A 66 9.20 -8.56 3.94
N VAL A 67 8.77 -7.95 2.82
CA VAL A 67 9.08 -6.54 2.52
C VAL A 67 8.57 -5.62 3.65
N ARG A 68 7.40 -5.92 4.21
CA ARG A 68 6.77 -5.19 5.32
C ARG A 68 5.66 -6.00 5.99
N ASP A 69 5.29 -5.59 7.19
CA ASP A 69 4.21 -6.21 7.95
C ASP A 69 2.85 -5.55 7.70
N HIS A 70 2.84 -4.24 7.49
CA HIS A 70 1.63 -3.41 7.40
C HIS A 70 1.65 -2.49 6.18
N LEU A 71 0.47 -2.21 5.63
CA LEU A 71 0.24 -1.15 4.65
C LEU A 71 -0.93 -0.31 5.10
N ALA A 72 -0.67 0.97 5.30
CA ALA A 72 -1.68 1.95 5.67
C ALA A 72 -2.19 2.67 4.42
N MET A 73 -3.51 2.74 4.27
CA MET A 73 -4.14 3.60 3.27
C MET A 73 -5.11 4.57 3.94
N GLY A 74 -4.96 5.86 3.62
CA GLY A 74 -5.88 6.92 4.04
C GLY A 74 -6.80 7.34 2.90
N GLY A 75 -8.11 7.39 3.16
CA GLY A 75 -9.09 7.93 2.22
C GLY A 75 -9.94 9.03 2.84
N ILE A 76 -10.09 10.15 2.14
CA ILE A 76 -11.01 11.24 2.52
C ILE A 76 -12.39 10.91 2.00
N HIS A 77 -13.35 10.70 2.91
CA HIS A 77 -14.73 10.40 2.54
C HIS A 77 -15.65 11.54 3.00
N ALA A 78 -16.20 12.30 2.06
CA ALA A 78 -17.24 13.29 2.35
C ALA A 78 -18.61 12.60 2.34
N ARG A 79 -19.30 12.61 3.48
CA ARG A 79 -20.71 12.17 3.55
C ARG A 79 -21.60 13.37 3.26
N ARG A 80 -22.30 13.35 2.11
CA ARG A 80 -23.35 14.34 1.85
C ARG A 80 -24.55 14.05 2.77
N LYS A 81 -24.81 14.93 3.73
CA LYS A 81 -25.98 14.84 4.62
C LYS A 81 -27.14 15.62 4.00
N ASN A 82 -27.98 14.91 3.22
CA ASN A 82 -29.24 15.38 2.61
C ASN A 82 -29.18 16.63 1.70
N ARG A 83 -30.28 16.86 0.98
CA ARG A 83 -30.33 17.66 -0.28
C ARG A 83 -30.52 19.16 -0.09
N TYR A 84 -30.55 19.67 1.14
CA TYR A 84 -30.88 21.06 1.45
C TYR A 84 -29.95 21.53 2.56
N ARG A 85 -29.18 22.58 2.27
CA ARG A 85 -28.28 23.33 3.17
C ARG A 85 -26.86 22.74 3.33
N LEU A 86 -25.94 23.30 2.53
CA LEU A 86 -24.49 23.18 2.71
C LEU A 86 -24.05 24.06 3.90
N LEU A 87 -24.19 23.57 5.12
CA LEU A 87 -23.50 24.15 6.28
C LEU A 87 -23.00 23.01 7.17
N GLY A 88 -21.75 22.59 6.95
CA GLY A 88 -21.05 21.60 7.77
C GLY A 88 -21.00 20.19 7.18
N GLY A 89 -19.96 19.89 6.40
CA GLY A 89 -19.62 18.52 6.03
C GLY A 89 -18.63 17.92 7.03
N ASP A 90 -18.96 16.78 7.62
CA ASP A 90 -18.03 16.04 8.49
C ASP A 90 -17.00 15.31 7.61
N ILE A 91 -15.75 15.78 7.61
CA ILE A 91 -14.62 15.09 6.97
C ILE A 91 -14.10 14.03 7.95
N HIS A 92 -14.33 12.76 7.64
CA HIS A 92 -13.77 11.65 8.40
C HIS A 92 -12.62 11.00 7.61
N MET A 93 -11.42 11.03 8.18
CA MET A 93 -10.29 10.24 7.71
C MET A 93 -10.43 8.82 8.25
N LYS A 94 -10.33 7.83 7.36
CA LYS A 94 -10.25 6.42 7.75
C LYS A 94 -8.90 5.88 7.32
N VAL A 95 -8.20 5.25 8.25
CA VAL A 95 -6.96 4.53 7.99
C VAL A 95 -7.25 3.05 8.05
N TYR A 96 -6.79 2.34 7.03
CA TYR A 96 -6.94 0.89 6.91
C TYR A 96 -5.57 0.25 6.95
N ASP A 97 -5.38 -0.71 7.84
CA ASP A 97 -4.24 -1.63 7.78
C ASP A 97 -4.62 -2.87 6.95
N LEU A 98 -3.82 -3.15 5.92
CA LEU A 98 -3.99 -4.27 5.02
C LEU A 98 -3.12 -5.49 5.39
N GLY A 99 -2.34 -5.41 6.47
CA GLY A 99 -1.39 -6.44 6.93
C GLY A 99 -2.00 -7.68 7.60
N LEU A 100 -3.29 -7.65 7.93
CA LEU A 100 -3.96 -8.75 8.64
C LEU A 100 -4.81 -9.61 7.69
N THR A 101 -4.37 -10.87 7.55
CA THR A 101 -4.95 -12.03 6.87
C THR A 101 -6.39 -11.92 6.37
N ALA A 102 -6.59 -12.26 5.08
CA ALA A 102 -7.78 -12.71 4.32
C ALA A 102 -9.17 -12.10 4.59
N ASN A 103 -9.55 -11.76 5.82
CA ASN A 103 -10.88 -11.34 6.24
C ASN A 103 -10.91 -10.13 7.19
N GLY A 104 -9.77 -9.54 7.58
CA GLY A 104 -9.72 -8.53 8.65
C GLY A 104 -9.14 -7.18 8.23
N THR A 105 -9.95 -6.30 7.64
CA THR A 105 -9.57 -4.89 7.56
C THR A 105 -9.89 -4.23 8.90
N HIS A 106 -8.86 -3.90 9.69
CA HIS A 106 -9.05 -3.09 10.88
C HIS A 106 -9.23 -1.63 10.46
N MET A 107 -10.45 -1.12 10.63
CA MET A 107 -10.79 0.27 10.36
C MET A 107 -10.50 1.10 11.60
N TYR A 108 -9.46 1.93 11.54
CA TYR A 108 -9.20 2.91 12.58
C TYR A 108 -9.88 4.21 12.19
N SER A 109 -10.99 4.54 12.86
CA SER A 109 -11.62 5.86 12.77
C SER A 109 -11.16 6.71 13.94
N THR A 110 -10.45 7.80 13.67
CA THR A 110 -10.09 8.75 14.71
C THR A 110 -11.28 9.69 14.99
N PRO A 111 -11.74 9.83 16.24
CA PRO A 111 -12.42 11.05 16.66
C PRO A 111 -11.34 12.14 16.71
N LYS A 112 -11.50 13.19 15.91
CA LYS A 112 -10.77 14.48 15.97
C LYS A 112 -9.37 14.41 16.62
N GLY A 113 -8.34 14.16 15.81
CA GLY A 113 -7.00 14.73 16.05
C GLY A 113 -5.98 13.95 16.88
N ARG A 114 -6.07 12.62 17.03
CA ARG A 114 -4.94 11.84 17.58
C ARG A 114 -4.74 10.50 16.87
N LEU A 115 -3.55 10.30 16.31
CA LEU A 115 -3.05 9.01 15.85
C LEU A 115 -2.36 8.36 17.05
N THR A 116 -2.92 7.28 17.59
CA THR A 116 -2.20 6.36 18.47
C THR A 116 -2.01 5.07 17.70
N CYS A 117 -0.77 4.83 17.26
CA CYS A 117 -0.31 3.51 16.85
C CYS A 117 -0.16 2.66 18.11
N VAL A 118 -0.72 1.45 18.11
CA VAL A 118 -0.35 0.38 19.05
C VAL A 118 0.15 -0.77 18.20
#